data_AF-A0A9P6FM85-F1
#
_entry.id   AF-A0A9P6FM85-F1
#
_cell.length_a   1.000
_cell.length_b   1.000
_cell.length_c   1.000
_cell.angle_alpha   90.00
_cell.angle_beta   90.00
_cell.angle_gamma   90.00
#
_symmetry.space_group_name_H-M   'P 1'
#
loop_
_entity.id
_entity.type
_entity.pdbx_description
1 polymer ?
#
loop_
_entity_poly.entity_id
_entity_poly.type
_entity_poly.pdbx_seq_one_letter_code
_entity_poly.pdbx_strand_id
1 'polypeptide(L)'
;MSNIEEAQRKGDFAIKPESSTPTLNTADWPLLLKNYDKLNVRTGHYTPIPSGSSPLKRELQEYIRYGVINLDKPSNPSSHE
;
A
#
# COMPACT_ATOMS: atom_id res chain seq x y z
N MET A 1 7.06 17.50 -13.16
CA MET A 1 7.31 16.12 -12.70
C MET A 1 6.00 15.60 -12.14
N SER A 2 5.46 14.51 -12.68
CA SER A 2 4.23 13.90 -12.17
C SER A 2 4.41 13.51 -10.71
N ASN A 3 3.52 13.99 -9.83
CA ASN A 3 3.59 13.71 -8.40
C ASN A 3 3.21 12.25 -8.14
N ILE A 4 4.21 11.37 -7.97
CA ILE A 4 4.03 9.91 -7.75
C ILE A 4 3.11 9.65 -6.55
N GLU A 5 3.20 10.48 -5.50
CA GLU A 5 2.36 10.35 -4.31
C GLU A 5 0.87 10.56 -4.61
N GLU A 6 0.56 11.51 -5.48
CA GLU A 6 -0.83 11.80 -5.87
C GLU A 6 -1.41 10.66 -6.72
N ALA A 7 -0.59 10.09 -7.61
CA ALA A 7 -0.95 8.89 -8.36
C ALA A 7 -1.16 7.69 -7.44
N GLN A 8 -0.31 7.53 -6.41
CA GLN A 8 -0.42 6.46 -5.43
C GLN A 8 -1.67 6.58 -4.55
N ARG A 9 -2.12 7.79 -4.22
CA ARG A 9 -3.36 8.02 -3.45
C ARG A 9 -4.62 7.78 -4.29
N LYS A 10 -4.60 8.10 -5.58
CA LYS A 10 -5.74 7.92 -6.50
C LYS A 10 -5.88 6.48 -7.00
N GLY A 11 -4.76 5.80 -7.25
CA GLY A 11 -4.74 4.46 -7.84
C GLY A 11 -5.24 3.37 -6.88
N ASP A 12 -5.90 2.34 -7.43
CA ASP A 12 -6.50 1.24 -6.64
C ASP A 12 -5.52 0.15 -6.22
N PHE A 13 -4.40 -0.01 -6.96
CA PHE A 13 -3.31 -0.95 -6.69
C PHE A 13 -3.78 -2.28 -6.09
N ALA A 14 -4.49 -3.06 -6.88
CA ALA A 14 -4.98 -4.39 -6.51
C ALA A 14 -4.40 -5.43 -7.48
N ILE A 15 -4.00 -6.57 -6.93
CA ILE A 15 -3.57 -7.74 -7.71
C ILE A 15 -4.84 -8.30 -8.36
N LYS A 16 -4.94 -8.40 -9.69
CA LYS A 16 -6.14 -8.99 -10.32
C LYS A 16 -5.95 -10.50 -10.49
N PRO A 17 -7.03 -11.30 -10.42
CA PRO A 17 -6.95 -12.72 -10.75
C PRO A 17 -6.68 -12.86 -12.26
N GLU A 18 -5.59 -13.53 -12.61
CA GLU A 18 -5.18 -13.73 -14.00
C GLU A 18 -4.63 -15.15 -14.20
N SER A 19 -4.87 -15.71 -15.39
CA SER A 19 -4.49 -17.09 -15.69
C SER A 19 -2.99 -17.26 -15.95
N SER A 20 -2.34 -16.18 -16.38
CA SER A 20 -0.89 -16.08 -16.62
C SER A 20 -0.32 -14.90 -15.84
N THR A 21 0.97 -14.93 -15.49
CA THR A 21 1.65 -13.80 -14.86
C THR A 21 1.89 -12.68 -15.90
N PRO A 22 1.20 -11.53 -15.83
CA PRO A 22 1.49 -10.41 -16.72
C PRO A 22 2.81 -9.74 -16.33
N THR A 23 3.50 -9.15 -17.31
CA THR A 23 4.61 -8.20 -17.08
C THR A 23 4.04 -6.86 -16.62
N LEU A 24 3.56 -6.80 -15.37
CA LEU A 24 3.11 -5.56 -14.73
C LEU A 24 4.32 -4.77 -14.25
N ASN A 25 4.43 -3.50 -14.66
CA ASN A 25 5.39 -2.59 -14.03
C ASN A 25 4.82 -2.13 -12.68
N THR A 26 5.27 -2.77 -11.59
CA THR A 26 4.80 -2.46 -10.22
C THR A 26 5.82 -1.65 -9.40
N ALA A 27 6.81 -1.04 -10.06
CA ALA A 27 7.85 -0.25 -9.39
C ALA A 27 7.31 0.98 -8.65
N ASP A 28 6.20 1.55 -9.15
CA ASP A 28 5.57 2.74 -8.58
C ASP A 28 4.38 2.42 -7.66
N TRP A 29 4.11 1.13 -7.41
CA TRP A 29 3.04 0.73 -6.49
C TRP A 29 3.42 1.11 -5.05
N PRO A 30 2.43 1.47 -4.21
CA PRO A 30 2.71 1.98 -2.88
C PRO A 30 3.10 0.88 -1.89
N LEU A 31 3.97 1.24 -0.95
CA LEU A 31 4.26 0.49 0.27
C LEU A 31 4.68 -0.97 -0.02
N LEU A 32 3.94 -1.93 0.52
CA LEU A 32 4.26 -3.36 0.47
C LEU A 32 4.02 -4.00 -0.91
N LEU A 33 3.24 -3.35 -1.78
CA LEU A 33 2.99 -3.88 -3.13
C LEU A 33 4.00 -3.37 -4.17
N LYS A 34 4.99 -2.58 -3.75
CA LYS A 34 6.07 -2.13 -4.61
C LYS A 34 6.90 -3.33 -5.09
N ASN A 35 7.09 -3.44 -6.41
CA ASN A 35 7.78 -4.58 -7.05
C ASN A 35 7.12 -5.94 -6.80
N TYR A 36 5.79 -5.98 -6.68
CA TYR A 36 5.01 -7.21 -6.62
C TYR A 36 5.37 -8.22 -7.74
N ASP A 37 5.72 -7.74 -8.93
CA ASP A 37 6.15 -8.57 -10.08
C ASP A 37 7.37 -9.46 -9.79
N LYS A 38 8.17 -9.13 -8.77
CA LYS A 38 9.37 -9.89 -8.39
C LYS A 38 9.09 -11.03 -7.41
N LEU A 39 7.85 -11.22 -6.96
CA LEU A 39 7.47 -12.30 -6.05
C LEU A 39 7.31 -13.62 -6.80
N ASN A 40 7.71 -14.72 -6.16
CA ASN A 40 7.47 -16.06 -6.69
C ASN A 40 5.96 -16.36 -6.73
N VAL A 41 5.44 -16.72 -7.90
CA VAL A 41 4.00 -16.99 -8.10
C VAL A 41 3.72 -18.48 -7.94
N ARG A 42 2.88 -18.82 -6.96
CA ARG A 42 2.36 -20.18 -6.78
C ARG A 42 1.07 -20.44 -7.57
N THR A 43 0.18 -19.45 -7.62
CA THR A 43 -1.07 -19.46 -8.41
C THR A 43 -1.49 -18.01 -8.68
N GLY A 44 -1.95 -17.72 -9.90
CA GLY A 44 -2.59 -16.43 -10.25
C GLY A 44 -4.10 -16.40 -10.02
N HIS A 45 -4.69 -17.52 -9.61
CA HIS A 45 -6.13 -17.69 -9.47
C HIS A 45 -6.55 -17.54 -8.01
N TYR A 46 -7.44 -16.57 -7.77
CA TYR A 46 -8.13 -16.40 -6.50
C TYR A 46 -9.45 -15.64 -6.72
N THR A 47 -10.40 -15.72 -5.79
CA THR A 47 -11.66 -14.96 -5.86
C THR A 47 -11.52 -13.69 -4.99
N PRO A 48 -11.50 -12.48 -5.58
CA PRO A 48 -11.42 -11.25 -4.79
C PRO A 48 -12.65 -11.08 -3.91
N ILE A 49 -12.44 -10.79 -2.63
CA ILE A 49 -13.50 -10.49 -1.67
C ILE A 49 -13.53 -8.96 -1.46
N PRO A 50 -14.68 -8.28 -1.55
CA PRO A 50 -14.78 -6.81 -1.47
C PRO A 50 -14.65 -6.27 -0.03
N SER A 51 -13.90 -6.96 0.82
CA SER A 51 -13.70 -6.62 2.24
C SER A 51 -12.31 -6.06 2.47
N GLY A 52 -12.22 -5.02 3.29
CA GLY A 52 -10.97 -4.34 3.61
C GLY A 52 -10.60 -3.26 2.57
N SER A 53 -9.45 -2.63 2.79
CA SER A 53 -8.98 -1.53 1.95
C SER A 53 -7.45 -1.51 1.88
N SER A 54 -6.92 -1.02 0.75
CA SER A 54 -5.47 -0.79 0.61
C SER A 54 -5.01 0.31 1.57
N PRO A 55 -3.76 0.31 2.07
CA PRO A 55 -3.36 1.21 3.15
C PRO A 55 -3.59 2.70 2.90
N LEU A 56 -3.47 3.16 1.65
CA LEU A 56 -3.68 4.56 1.26
C LEU A 56 -5.16 4.92 1.00
N LYS A 57 -6.06 3.92 1.00
CA LYS A 57 -7.51 4.08 0.78
C LYS A 57 -8.35 3.73 2.00
N ARG A 58 -7.74 3.54 3.17
CA ARG A 58 -8.47 3.28 4.41
C ARG A 58 -9.32 4.48 4.79
N GLU A 59 -10.48 4.22 5.39
CA GLU A 59 -11.28 5.25 6.06
C GLU A 59 -10.45 5.94 7.15
N LEU A 60 -10.68 7.24 7.36
CA LEU A 60 -9.83 8.07 8.22
C LEU A 60 -9.64 7.50 9.64
N GLN A 61 -10.70 6.97 10.22
CA GLN A 61 -10.65 6.39 11.57
C GLN A 61 -9.75 5.14 11.63
N GLU A 62 -9.82 4.29 10.60
CA GLU A 62 -9.01 3.09 10.49
C GLU A 62 -7.55 3.43 10.15
N TYR A 63 -7.34 4.43 9.29
CA TYR A 63 -6.04 4.95 8.94
C TYR A 63 -5.27 5.46 10.18
N ILE A 64 -5.94 6.21 11.07
CA ILE A 64 -5.36 6.68 12.32
C ILE A 64 -5.09 5.52 13.28
N ARG A 65 -6.04 4.59 13.43
CA ARG A 65 -5.92 3.44 14.34
C ARG A 65 -4.71 2.56 14.03
N TYR A 66 -4.39 2.37 12.75
CA TYR A 66 -3.24 1.59 12.28
C TYR A 66 -2.11 2.47 11.74
N GLY A 67 -2.09 3.75 12.10
CA GLY A 67 -1.12 4.73 11.63
C GLY A 67 0.19 4.70 12.42
N VAL A 68 1.24 5.22 11.80
CA VAL A 68 2.54 5.45 12.44
C VAL A 68 2.93 6.91 12.21
N ILE A 69 3.46 7.57 13.24
CA ILE A 69 3.93 8.95 13.16
C ILE A 69 5.46 8.93 13.16
N ASN A 70 6.06 9.48 12.12
CA ASN A 70 7.49 9.79 12.09
C ASN A 70 7.70 11.14 12.79
N LEU A 71 7.86 11.11 14.12
CA LEU A 71 8.00 12.29 14.95
C LEU A 71 9.48 12.63 15.16
N ASP A 72 9.87 13.86 14.84
CA ASP A 72 11.15 14.42 15.29
C ASP A 72 10.96 14.97 16.71
N LYS A 73 11.51 14.26 17.70
CA LYS A 73 11.23 14.52 19.11
C LYS A 73 11.93 15.82 19.57
N PRO A 74 11.22 16.79 20.17
CA PRO A 74 11.86 17.98 20.72
C PRO A 74 12.69 17.66 21.97
N SER A 75 13.66 18.53 22.26
CA SER A 75 14.45 18.46 23.50
C SER A 75 13.57 18.68 24.73
N ASN A 76 13.87 17.96 25.82
CA ASN A 76 13.29 18.02 27.17
C ASN A 76 12.11 17.09 27.53
N PRO A 77 10.92 17.09 26.89
CA PRO A 77 9.84 16.21 27.34
C PRO A 77 10.28 14.75 27.20
N SER A 78 9.87 13.90 28.13
CA SER A 78 10.07 12.46 28.01
C SER A 78 9.21 11.89 26.86
N SER A 79 9.53 10.71 26.35
CA SER A 79 8.78 10.13 25.23
C SER A 79 7.36 9.66 25.57
N HIS A 80 7.01 9.58 26.86
CA HIS A 80 5.66 9.21 27.31
C HIS A 80 4.76 10.44 27.51
N GLU A 81 5.36 11.64 27.65
CA GLU A 81 4.65 12.93 27.69
C GLU A 81 4.22 13.35 26.28
#